data_AF-A0A077ZSV6-F1
#
_entry.id   AF-A0A077ZSV6-F1
#
_cell.length_a   1.000
_cell.length_b   1.000
_cell.length_c   1.000
_cell.angle_alpha   90.00
_cell.angle_beta   90.00
_cell.angle_gamma   90.00
#
_symmetry.space_group_name_H-M   'P 1'
#
loop_
_entity.id
_entity.type
_entity.pdbx_description
1 polymer ?
#
loop_
_entity_poly.entity_id
_entity_poly.type
_entity_poly.pdbx_seq_one_letter_code
_entity_poly.pdbx_strand_id
1 'polypeptide(L)'
;MKLDILIFAALGIASVSSTYIVTCHNDQECGTVCGNYGPDTIAPSEGLFGTTCSCQNRQQPSYLCNRDGKNVYVCSDNQPPRCSVACGQQVCIQKDGRQSTGVIRSACPRYHPQNAHDCCNYGGSYCTCVFDDTIDSNWKVYNELGGNNGYSSNAYWGACGSHLGLKVGSVQGSLYFNLVRPKMCSAVMSDGYHQRVNHDMDQSLQTLQQQGLVLSI
;
A
#
# COMPACT_ATOMS: atom_id res chain seq x y z
N MET A 1 2.04 -34.85 -42.85
CA MET A 1 1.07 -34.02 -42.09
C MET A 1 1.82 -33.33 -40.97
N LYS A 2 2.00 -32.00 -41.07
CA LYS A 2 2.56 -31.18 -40.00
C LYS A 2 1.40 -30.81 -39.07
N LEU A 3 1.54 -31.14 -37.79
CA LEU A 3 0.58 -30.77 -36.76
C LEU A 3 1.06 -29.44 -36.17
N ASP A 4 0.55 -28.34 -36.71
CA ASP A 4 0.76 -27.00 -36.15
C ASP A 4 -0.02 -26.92 -34.83
N ILE A 5 0.68 -27.19 -33.72
CA ILE A 5 0.17 -26.97 -32.37
C ILE A 5 0.15 -25.45 -32.17
N LEU A 6 -0.99 -24.85 -32.51
CA LEU A 6 -1.43 -23.56 -32.01
C LEU A 6 -1.49 -23.65 -30.48
N ILE A 7 -0.39 -23.28 -29.83
CA ILE A 7 -0.39 -22.88 -28.42
C ILE A 7 -1.17 -21.56 -28.38
N PHE A 8 -2.49 -21.66 -28.37
CA PHE A 8 -3.33 -20.58 -27.86
C PHE A 8 -2.90 -20.40 -26.42
N ALA A 9 -2.13 -19.33 -26.21
CA ALA A 9 -1.79 -18.80 -24.92
C ALA A 9 -3.09 -18.62 -24.14
N ALA A 10 -3.42 -19.60 -23.31
CA ALA A 10 -4.29 -19.45 -22.16
C ALA A 10 -3.54 -18.59 -21.13
N LEU A 11 -3.18 -17.36 -21.53
CA LEU A 11 -2.96 -16.26 -20.61
C LEU A 11 -4.36 -15.91 -20.13
N GLY A 12 -4.86 -16.72 -19.19
CA GLY A 12 -5.98 -16.32 -18.37
C GLY A 12 -5.71 -14.90 -17.93
N ILE A 13 -6.65 -14.01 -18.26
CA ILE A 13 -6.64 -12.62 -17.83
C ILE A 13 -6.61 -12.71 -16.31
N ALA A 14 -5.40 -12.61 -15.73
CA ALA A 14 -5.22 -12.63 -14.29
C ALA A 14 -6.11 -11.50 -13.77
N SER A 15 -7.08 -11.90 -12.95
CA SER A 15 -8.06 -11.02 -12.32
C SER A 15 -7.36 -9.78 -11.82
N VAL A 16 -7.96 -8.63 -12.12
CA VAL A 16 -7.49 -7.31 -11.73
C VAL A 16 -7.39 -7.30 -10.20
N SER A 17 -6.20 -7.49 -9.64
CA SER A 17 -5.97 -7.23 -8.22
C SER A 17 -6.01 -5.72 -8.06
N SER A 18 -7.20 -5.17 -7.87
CA SER A 18 -7.43 -3.77 -7.59
C SER A 18 -6.71 -3.42 -6.29
N THR A 19 -5.71 -2.55 -6.36
CA THR A 19 -4.96 -2.10 -5.19
C THR A 19 -5.68 -0.93 -4.56
N TYR A 20 -5.95 -0.97 -3.25
CA TYR A 20 -6.57 0.15 -2.55
C TYR A 20 -5.57 1.29 -2.39
N ILE A 21 -5.96 2.50 -2.79
CA ILE A 21 -5.13 3.70 -2.66
C ILE A 21 -5.64 4.49 -1.47
N VAL A 22 -4.72 4.80 -0.57
CA VAL A 22 -4.95 5.62 0.61
C VAL A 22 -3.85 6.67 0.72
N THR A 23 -4.11 7.77 1.41
CA THR A 23 -3.08 8.75 1.70
C THR A 23 -2.38 8.48 3.03
N CYS A 24 -1.07 8.66 3.03
CA CYS A 24 -0.30 8.90 4.24
C CYS A 24 -0.07 10.40 4.45
N HIS A 25 -0.69 11.32 3.70
CA HIS A 25 -0.52 12.79 3.75
C HIS A 25 0.90 13.32 3.50
N ASN A 26 1.92 12.82 4.19
CA ASN A 26 3.29 13.25 4.08
C ASN A 26 4.27 12.10 4.32
N ASP A 27 5.53 12.38 4.04
CA ASP A 27 6.63 11.45 4.14
C ASP A 27 6.90 10.90 5.56
N GLN A 28 6.58 11.67 6.62
CA GLN A 28 6.76 11.21 8.00
C GLN A 28 5.77 10.10 8.34
N GLU A 29 4.53 10.24 7.85
CA GLU A 29 3.44 9.29 7.97
C GLU A 29 3.57 8.06 7.09
N CYS A 30 4.14 8.19 5.89
CA CYS A 30 4.41 7.00 5.08
C CYS A 30 5.53 6.16 5.69
N GLY A 31 6.35 6.74 6.58
CA GLY A 31 7.67 6.21 6.95
C GLY A 31 8.63 6.23 5.75
N THR A 32 9.87 5.79 5.94
CA THR A 32 10.79 5.56 4.80
C THR A 32 11.76 4.43 5.07
N VAL A 33 11.84 3.52 4.09
CA VAL A 33 12.84 2.45 3.99
C VAL A 33 14.06 2.91 3.20
N CYS A 34 13.85 3.81 2.23
CA CYS A 34 14.83 4.21 1.22
C CYS A 34 15.34 5.64 1.39
N GLY A 35 15.94 6.00 2.53
CA GLY A 35 16.64 7.27 2.69
C GLY A 35 15.78 8.52 2.49
N ASN A 36 15.90 9.20 1.34
CA ASN A 36 15.32 10.54 1.14
C ASN A 36 13.81 10.50 0.86
N TYR A 37 13.09 11.22 1.70
CA TYR A 37 11.68 11.60 1.54
C TYR A 37 11.41 12.34 0.21
N GLY A 38 10.17 12.25 -0.27
CA GLY A 38 9.72 13.03 -1.42
C GLY A 38 8.21 12.98 -1.61
N PRO A 39 7.63 14.02 -2.23
CA PRO A 39 6.17 14.13 -2.37
C PRO A 39 5.56 13.01 -3.22
N ASP A 40 6.37 12.33 -4.03
CA ASP A 40 6.01 11.19 -4.87
C ASP A 40 6.17 9.82 -4.19
N THR A 41 6.51 9.78 -2.89
CA THR A 41 6.67 8.54 -2.14
C THR A 41 5.39 7.71 -2.13
N ILE A 42 5.55 6.41 -2.34
CA ILE A 42 4.53 5.40 -2.06
C ILE A 42 5.10 4.29 -1.15
N ALA A 43 4.19 3.69 -0.38
CA ALA A 43 4.43 2.61 0.55
C ALA A 43 3.49 1.43 0.21
N PRO A 44 3.92 0.51 -0.67
CA PRO A 44 3.12 -0.68 -0.98
C PRO A 44 3.01 -1.61 0.23
N SER A 45 1.90 -2.32 0.35
CA SER A 45 1.73 -3.38 1.34
C SER A 45 2.61 -4.60 1.02
N GLU A 46 2.80 -5.46 2.03
CA GLU A 46 3.49 -6.74 1.86
C GLU A 46 2.89 -7.56 0.70
N GLY A 47 3.76 -8.10 -0.16
CA GLY A 47 3.36 -8.85 -1.36
C GLY A 47 3.24 -7.99 -2.63
N LEU A 48 3.12 -6.67 -2.50
CA LEU A 48 3.09 -5.76 -3.64
C LEU A 48 4.49 -5.25 -3.97
N PHE A 49 4.83 -5.25 -5.27
CA PHE A 49 6.07 -4.66 -5.78
C PHE A 49 7.36 -5.15 -5.09
N GLY A 50 7.39 -6.43 -4.70
CA GLY A 50 8.54 -7.02 -4.01
C GLY A 50 8.71 -6.58 -2.55
N THR A 51 7.72 -5.88 -1.98
CA THR A 51 7.69 -5.49 -0.57
C THR A 51 7.54 -6.73 0.30
N THR A 52 8.47 -6.88 1.25
CA THR A 52 8.47 -7.97 2.23
C THR A 52 8.79 -7.40 3.60
N CYS A 53 8.09 -7.85 4.64
CA CYS A 53 8.39 -7.43 6.01
C CYS A 53 8.49 -8.64 6.93
N SER A 54 9.28 -8.51 7.99
CA SER A 54 9.40 -9.53 9.04
C SER A 54 9.56 -8.89 10.41
N CYS A 55 9.05 -9.58 11.43
CA CYS A 55 9.25 -9.19 12.82
C CYS A 55 10.74 -9.25 13.18
N GLN A 56 11.20 -8.39 14.08
CA GLN A 56 12.63 -8.23 14.34
C GLN A 56 13.23 -9.46 15.02
N ASN A 57 12.45 -10.10 15.90
CA ASN A 57 12.77 -11.38 16.53
C ASN A 57 12.71 -12.59 15.56
N ARG A 58 12.30 -12.39 14.31
CA ARG A 58 12.08 -13.43 13.27
C ARG A 58 11.09 -14.52 13.65
N GLN A 59 10.31 -14.32 14.71
CA GLN A 59 9.24 -15.23 15.09
C GLN A 59 7.98 -14.89 14.30
N GLN A 60 7.06 -15.84 14.25
CA GLN A 60 5.77 -15.62 13.61
C GLN A 60 4.98 -14.54 14.37
N PRO A 61 4.14 -13.77 13.67
CA PRO A 61 3.19 -12.86 14.30
C PRO A 61 2.26 -13.60 15.27
N SER A 62 1.92 -12.96 16.38
CA SER A 62 0.94 -13.45 17.35
C SER A 62 -0.45 -12.90 17.04
N TYR A 63 -1.48 -13.69 17.29
CA TYR A 63 -2.87 -13.25 17.19
C TYR A 63 -3.12 -12.07 18.14
N LEU A 64 -3.80 -11.03 17.66
CA LEU A 64 -4.16 -9.86 18.44
C LEU A 64 -5.68 -9.78 18.68
N CYS A 65 -6.47 -9.81 17.61
CA CYS A 65 -7.93 -9.78 17.70
C CYS A 65 -8.60 -10.35 16.44
N ASN A 66 -9.92 -10.45 16.46
CA ASN A 66 -10.73 -10.64 15.26
C ASN A 66 -11.50 -9.34 14.98
N ARG A 67 -11.37 -8.81 13.76
CA ARG A 67 -12.04 -7.60 13.30
C ARG A 67 -12.75 -7.91 11.99
N ASP A 68 -14.06 -7.68 11.95
CA ASP A 68 -14.92 -7.92 10.78
C ASP A 68 -14.77 -9.34 10.19
N GLY A 69 -14.62 -10.34 11.07
CA GLY A 69 -14.47 -11.74 10.68
C GLY A 69 -13.05 -12.12 10.22
N LYS A 70 -12.11 -11.18 10.18
CA LYS A 70 -10.70 -11.40 9.83
C LYS A 70 -9.80 -11.37 11.07
N ASN A 71 -8.85 -12.30 11.15
CA ASN A 71 -7.88 -12.31 12.23
C ASN A 71 -6.79 -11.26 11.99
N VAL A 72 -6.59 -10.40 13.00
CA VAL A 72 -5.50 -9.44 13.06
C VAL A 72 -4.35 -10.05 13.84
N TYR A 73 -3.14 -9.92 13.31
CA TYR A 73 -1.92 -10.37 13.95
C TYR A 73 -0.96 -9.19 14.13
N VAL A 74 -0.10 -9.29 15.14
CA VAL A 74 0.93 -8.32 15.47
C VAL A 74 2.27 -9.04 15.60
N CYS A 75 3.37 -8.36 15.31
CA CYS A 75 4.68 -8.91 15.59
C CYS A 75 4.81 -9.31 17.06
N SER A 76 5.32 -10.52 17.31
CA SER A 76 5.31 -11.15 18.64
C SER A 76 6.28 -10.52 19.64
N ASP A 77 7.26 -9.76 19.15
CA ASP A 77 8.12 -8.88 19.96
C ASP A 77 7.48 -7.51 20.24
N ASN A 78 6.28 -7.27 19.71
CA ASN A 78 5.57 -5.99 19.74
C ASN A 78 6.44 -4.83 19.24
N GLN A 79 7.38 -5.10 18.33
CA GLN A 79 8.22 -4.09 17.69
C GLN A 79 7.78 -3.85 16.25
N PRO A 80 8.02 -2.64 15.70
CA PRO A 80 7.80 -2.38 14.30
C PRO A 80 8.61 -3.35 13.42
N PRO A 81 8.01 -3.92 12.37
CA PRO A 81 8.69 -4.89 11.53
C PRO A 81 9.81 -4.23 10.70
N ARG A 82 10.79 -5.04 10.32
CA ARG A 82 11.78 -4.68 9.32
C ARG A 82 11.25 -5.01 7.93
N CYS A 83 11.14 -4.01 7.08
CA CYS A 83 10.69 -4.15 5.71
C CYS A 83 11.84 -4.05 4.72
N SER A 84 11.72 -4.77 3.60
CA SER A 84 12.58 -4.69 2.42
C SER A 84 11.74 -4.33 1.20
N VAL A 85 12.15 -3.29 0.47
CA VAL A 85 11.40 -2.78 -0.69
C VAL A 85 12.33 -2.46 -1.85
N ALA A 86 11.76 -2.45 -3.07
CA ALA A 86 12.43 -2.10 -4.31
C ALA A 86 12.64 -0.58 -4.44
N CYS A 87 13.62 -0.06 -3.72
CA CYS A 87 13.83 1.38 -3.57
C CYS A 87 14.06 2.11 -4.89
N GLY A 88 13.42 3.27 -5.01
CA GLY A 88 13.56 4.16 -6.16
C GLY A 88 12.86 3.65 -7.42
N GLN A 89 12.23 2.48 -7.36
CA GLN A 89 11.43 2.00 -8.49
C GLN A 89 10.13 2.78 -8.60
N GLN A 90 9.73 3.03 -9.84
CA GLN A 90 8.51 3.74 -10.15
C GLN A 90 7.33 2.77 -10.30
N VAL A 91 6.16 3.25 -9.93
CA VAL A 91 4.89 2.56 -10.10
C VAL A 91 3.90 3.55 -10.70
N CYS A 92 3.25 3.15 -11.78
CA CYS A 92 2.12 3.89 -12.31
C CYS A 92 0.84 3.34 -11.69
N ILE A 93 0.04 4.27 -11.18
CA ILE A 93 -1.24 3.99 -10.54
C ILE A 93 -2.31 4.68 -11.37
N GLN A 94 -3.40 3.97 -11.66
CA GLN A 94 -4.56 4.49 -12.37
C GLN A 94 -5.79 4.35 -11.49
N LYS A 95 -6.54 5.43 -11.31
CA LYS A 95 -7.76 5.49 -10.49
C LYS A 95 -8.70 6.55 -11.06
N ASP A 96 -9.97 6.21 -11.22
CA ASP A 96 -11.03 7.14 -11.67
C ASP A 96 -10.68 7.93 -12.96
N GLY A 97 -10.03 7.25 -13.93
CA GLY A 97 -9.59 7.88 -15.19
C GLY A 97 -8.37 8.80 -15.06
N ARG A 98 -7.81 8.95 -13.85
CA ARG A 98 -6.57 9.67 -13.56
C ARG A 98 -5.41 8.69 -13.40
N GLN A 99 -4.20 9.22 -13.51
CA GLN A 99 -2.99 8.43 -13.29
C GLN A 99 -1.90 9.26 -12.61
N SER A 100 -1.10 8.62 -11.77
CA SER A 100 0.06 9.22 -11.12
C SER A 100 1.21 8.21 -11.03
N THR A 101 2.44 8.72 -11.10
CA THR A 101 3.64 7.92 -10.88
C THR A 101 4.13 8.11 -9.45
N GLY A 102 4.09 7.03 -8.68
CA GLY A 102 4.72 6.95 -7.36
C GLY A 102 6.12 6.35 -7.42
N VAL A 103 6.95 6.68 -6.45
CA VAL A 103 8.27 6.08 -6.24
C VAL A 103 8.28 5.30 -4.94
N ILE A 104 8.65 4.02 -5.00
CA ILE A 104 8.73 3.17 -3.82
C ILE A 104 9.88 3.66 -2.94
N ARG A 105 9.53 4.21 -1.78
CA ARG A 105 10.50 4.61 -0.75
C ARG A 105 10.17 4.07 0.63
N SER A 106 8.99 3.50 0.81
CA SER A 106 8.51 2.99 2.08
C SER A 106 7.72 1.69 1.91
N ALA A 107 7.16 1.17 3.00
CA ALA A 107 6.33 -0.03 3.05
C ALA A 107 5.11 0.18 3.96
N CYS A 108 4.02 -0.54 3.68
CA CYS A 108 2.80 -0.61 4.49
C CYS A 108 2.75 -2.01 5.15
N PRO A 109 3.43 -2.19 6.30
CA PRO A 109 3.55 -3.50 6.97
C PRO A 109 2.22 -4.01 7.54
N ARG A 110 2.00 -5.31 7.42
CA ARG A 110 0.78 -6.00 7.87
C ARG A 110 0.72 -6.21 9.39
N TYR A 111 1.88 -6.45 10.00
CA TYR A 111 2.00 -6.84 11.41
C TYR A 111 2.58 -5.75 12.32
N HIS A 112 2.56 -4.50 11.85
CA HIS A 112 3.02 -3.36 12.65
C HIS A 112 2.12 -3.21 13.89
N PRO A 113 2.68 -3.14 15.11
CA PRO A 113 1.91 -3.03 16.34
C PRO A 113 0.81 -1.97 16.27
N GLN A 114 1.19 -0.75 15.88
CA GLN A 114 0.23 0.34 15.76
C GLN A 114 -0.92 0.03 14.78
N ASN A 115 -0.63 -0.36 13.53
CA ASN A 115 -1.66 -0.68 12.54
C ASN A 115 -2.59 -1.81 13.00
N ALA A 116 -2.01 -2.84 13.64
CA ALA A 116 -2.76 -3.95 14.18
C ALA A 116 -3.68 -3.50 15.33
N HIS A 117 -3.17 -2.70 16.26
CA HIS A 117 -3.95 -2.15 17.37
C HIS A 117 -5.05 -1.19 16.90
N ASP A 118 -4.77 -0.29 15.96
CA ASP A 118 -5.74 0.65 15.42
C ASP A 118 -6.85 -0.07 14.65
N CYS A 119 -6.49 -1.05 13.81
CA CYS A 119 -7.46 -1.93 13.19
C CYS A 119 -8.32 -2.67 14.24
N CYS A 120 -7.68 -3.19 15.30
CA CYS A 120 -8.35 -3.85 16.41
C CYS A 120 -9.17 -2.91 17.30
N ASN A 121 -9.01 -1.60 17.26
CA ASN A 121 -9.77 -0.66 18.08
C ASN A 121 -10.90 0.00 17.28
N TYR A 122 -10.62 0.39 16.04
CA TYR A 122 -11.47 1.26 15.24
C TYR A 122 -12.07 0.57 14.01
N GLY A 123 -11.42 -0.47 13.47
CA GLY A 123 -11.87 -1.14 12.24
C GLY A 123 -11.78 -0.24 10.99
N GLY A 124 -12.50 -0.60 9.92
CA GLY A 124 -12.64 0.25 8.73
C GLY A 124 -11.31 0.63 8.07
N SER A 125 -11.10 1.91 7.79
CA SER A 125 -9.90 2.43 7.10
C SER A 125 -8.59 2.17 7.85
N TYR A 126 -8.66 1.96 9.17
CA TYR A 126 -7.49 1.63 10.00
C TYR A 126 -6.93 0.22 9.72
N CYS A 127 -7.71 -0.62 9.04
CA CYS A 127 -7.30 -1.99 8.69
C CYS A 127 -6.65 -2.11 7.31
N THR A 128 -6.49 -1.03 6.55
CA THR A 128 -6.03 -1.05 5.15
C THR A 128 -4.69 -1.77 4.97
N CYS A 129 -3.66 -1.45 5.77
CA CYS A 129 -2.39 -2.18 5.73
C CYS A 129 -2.45 -3.62 6.29
N VAL A 130 -3.46 -3.93 7.10
CA VAL A 130 -3.59 -5.23 7.78
C VAL A 130 -4.29 -6.26 6.88
N PHE A 131 -5.26 -5.82 6.08
CA PHE A 131 -6.14 -6.71 5.33
C PHE A 131 -6.06 -6.59 3.82
N ASP A 132 -5.69 -5.43 3.29
CA ASP A 132 -5.87 -5.12 1.89
C ASP A 132 -4.53 -4.94 1.18
N ASP A 133 -4.49 -5.36 -0.09
CA ASP A 133 -3.43 -4.98 -1.02
C ASP A 133 -3.53 -3.47 -1.25
N THR A 134 -2.65 -2.72 -0.59
CA THR A 134 -2.75 -1.27 -0.45
C THR A 134 -1.49 -0.57 -0.97
N ILE A 135 -1.67 0.57 -1.63
CA ILE A 135 -0.59 1.55 -1.82
C ILE A 135 -0.95 2.78 -1.01
N ASP A 136 -0.18 2.98 0.04
CA ASP A 136 -0.27 4.16 0.88
C ASP A 136 0.62 5.26 0.27
N SER A 137 0.02 6.37 -0.10
CA SER A 137 0.59 7.35 -1.02
C SER A 137 0.74 8.73 -0.38
N ASN A 138 1.87 9.38 -0.65
CA ASN A 138 2.10 10.75 -0.22
C ASN A 138 1.16 11.72 -0.99
N TRP A 139 0.94 12.94 -0.46
CA TRP A 139 -0.09 13.88 -0.91
C TRP A 139 -0.08 14.14 -2.41
N LYS A 140 1.09 14.21 -3.06
CA LYS A 140 1.15 14.54 -4.49
C LYS A 140 0.51 13.44 -5.32
N VAL A 141 0.93 12.19 -5.11
CA VAL A 141 0.38 11.02 -5.82
C VAL A 141 -1.11 10.89 -5.53
N TYR A 142 -1.49 11.03 -4.26
CA TYR A 142 -2.89 10.97 -3.83
C TYR A 142 -3.77 12.04 -4.52
N ASN A 143 -3.32 13.29 -4.54
CA ASN A 143 -4.05 14.40 -5.16
C ASN A 143 -4.15 14.25 -6.69
N GLU A 144 -3.09 13.81 -7.35
CA GLU A 144 -3.09 13.51 -8.78
C GLU A 144 -4.09 12.39 -9.13
N LEU A 145 -4.33 11.45 -8.21
CA LEU A 145 -5.31 10.37 -8.32
C LEU A 145 -6.73 10.75 -7.89
N GLY A 146 -6.99 12.02 -7.55
CA GLY A 146 -8.33 12.50 -7.21
C GLY A 146 -8.50 13.02 -5.79
N GLY A 147 -7.52 12.81 -4.90
CA GLY A 147 -7.59 13.29 -3.52
C GLY A 147 -8.61 12.54 -2.66
N ASN A 148 -8.97 11.31 -3.03
CA ASN A 148 -9.91 10.47 -2.30
C ASN A 148 -9.43 9.01 -2.27
N ASN A 149 -9.62 8.36 -1.12
CA ASN A 149 -9.34 6.93 -0.95
C ASN A 149 -10.21 6.09 -1.89
N GLY A 150 -9.68 4.96 -2.37
CA GLY A 150 -10.43 4.05 -3.21
C GLY A 150 -9.58 3.08 -4.01
N TYR A 151 -10.24 2.13 -4.67
CA TYR A 151 -9.56 1.12 -5.47
C TYR A 151 -9.00 1.72 -6.77
N SER A 152 -7.73 1.39 -7.05
CA SER A 152 -7.15 1.63 -8.37
C SER A 152 -7.76 0.69 -9.41
N SER A 153 -7.93 1.19 -10.63
CA SER A 153 -8.28 0.37 -11.79
C SER A 153 -7.08 -0.45 -12.27
N ASN A 154 -5.86 0.07 -12.05
CA ASN A 154 -4.62 -0.62 -12.38
C ASN A 154 -3.44 -0.04 -11.58
N ALA A 155 -2.48 -0.89 -11.24
CA ALA A 155 -1.18 -0.49 -10.74
C ALA A 155 -0.11 -1.38 -11.39
N TYR A 156 0.98 -0.77 -11.86
CA TYR A 156 2.01 -1.51 -12.60
C TYR A 156 3.40 -0.89 -12.44
N TRP A 157 4.43 -1.71 -12.61
CA TRP A 157 5.83 -1.27 -12.58
C TRP A 157 6.14 -0.28 -13.70
N GLY A 158 6.83 0.81 -13.37
CA GLY A 158 7.28 1.85 -14.31
C GLY A 158 6.49 3.17 -14.18
N ALA A 159 6.98 4.24 -14.80
CA ALA A 159 6.27 5.52 -14.84
C ALA A 159 5.01 5.46 -15.72
N CYS A 160 4.02 6.28 -15.39
CA CYS A 160 2.88 6.50 -16.27
C CYS A 160 3.34 7.12 -17.59
N GLY A 161 2.79 6.63 -18.71
CA GLY A 161 3.22 7.03 -20.05
C GLY A 161 4.46 6.30 -20.58
N SER A 162 5.09 5.41 -19.80
CA SER A 162 6.11 4.50 -20.33
C SER A 162 5.47 3.31 -21.05
N HIS A 163 6.05 2.87 -22.17
CA HIS A 163 5.57 1.73 -22.96
C HIS A 163 5.80 0.35 -22.29
N LEU A 164 6.28 0.30 -21.04
CA LEU A 164 6.78 -0.90 -20.37
C LEU A 164 6.03 -1.24 -19.07
N GLY A 165 4.79 -0.79 -18.93
CA GLY A 165 4.00 -1.05 -17.73
C GLY A 165 3.67 -2.53 -17.52
N LEU A 166 4.16 -3.14 -16.44
CA LEU A 166 3.89 -4.55 -16.11
C LEU A 166 3.03 -4.69 -14.84
N LYS A 167 1.86 -5.33 -15.00
CA LYS A 167 0.82 -5.44 -13.96
C LYS A 167 1.30 -6.18 -12.72
N VAL A 168 0.90 -5.68 -11.56
CA VAL A 168 1.14 -6.30 -10.24
C VAL A 168 0.45 -7.66 -10.14
N GLY A 169 1.07 -8.60 -9.42
CA GLY A 169 0.51 -9.95 -9.19
C GLY A 169 0.51 -10.87 -10.42
N SER A 170 0.89 -10.37 -11.60
CA SER A 170 1.01 -11.18 -12.82
C SER A 170 2.37 -11.89 -12.89
N VAL A 171 2.43 -13.01 -13.64
CA VAL A 171 3.69 -13.69 -13.99
C VAL A 171 4.70 -12.70 -14.59
N GLN A 172 4.22 -11.71 -15.35
CA GLN A 172 5.04 -10.67 -15.97
C GLN A 172 5.64 -9.71 -14.93
N GLY A 173 4.93 -9.39 -13.85
CA GLY A 173 5.43 -8.57 -12.75
C GLY A 173 6.58 -9.25 -11.98
N SER A 174 6.47 -10.56 -11.73
CA SER A 174 7.57 -11.34 -11.12
C SER A 174 8.76 -11.49 -12.06
N LEU A 175 8.53 -11.69 -13.37
CA LEU A 175 9.58 -11.68 -14.38
C LEU A 175 10.28 -10.34 -14.44
N TYR A 176 9.54 -9.22 -14.40
CA TYR A 176 10.14 -7.89 -14.36
C TYR A 176 11.05 -7.72 -13.17
N PHE A 177 10.58 -8.03 -11.95
CA PHE A 177 11.40 -7.94 -10.75
C PHE A 177 12.72 -8.72 -10.89
N ASN A 178 12.66 -9.92 -11.47
CA ASN A 178 13.86 -10.73 -11.75
C ASN A 178 14.75 -10.18 -12.87
N LEU A 179 14.18 -9.43 -13.82
CA LEU A 179 14.88 -8.81 -14.95
C LEU A 179 15.57 -7.49 -14.57
N VAL A 180 14.84 -6.53 -13.98
CA VAL A 180 15.42 -5.25 -13.54
C VAL A 180 16.26 -5.37 -12.29
N ARG A 181 16.06 -6.42 -11.47
CA ARG A 181 16.79 -6.67 -10.21
C ARG A 181 16.93 -5.40 -9.39
N PRO A 182 15.81 -4.79 -8.97
CA PRO A 182 15.84 -3.49 -8.35
C PRO A 182 16.71 -3.52 -7.10
N LYS A 183 17.35 -2.39 -6.80
CA LYS A 183 18.09 -2.25 -5.55
C LYS A 183 17.11 -2.35 -4.38
N MET A 184 17.23 -3.42 -3.61
CA MET A 184 16.47 -3.59 -2.38
C MET A 184 17.15 -2.81 -1.27
N CYS A 185 16.39 -2.02 -0.50
CA CYS A 185 16.85 -1.54 0.81
C CYS A 185 15.94 -2.08 1.90
N SER A 186 16.48 -2.14 3.12
CA SER A 186 15.74 -2.66 4.27
C SER A 186 15.95 -1.80 5.50
N ALA A 187 14.87 -1.48 6.20
CA ALA A 187 14.87 -0.67 7.41
C ALA A 187 13.76 -1.14 8.37
N VAL A 188 13.91 -0.81 9.65
CA VAL A 188 12.80 -0.91 10.60
C VAL A 188 11.82 0.20 10.26
N MET A 189 10.54 -0.16 10.10
CA MET A 189 9.49 0.84 9.89
C MET A 189 9.37 1.67 11.14
N SER A 190 9.58 2.99 11.06
CA SER A 190 9.41 3.85 12.21
C SER A 190 7.93 3.96 12.57
N ASP A 191 7.64 4.26 13.84
CA ASP A 191 6.29 4.60 14.32
C ASP A 191 5.73 5.89 13.70
N GLY A 192 6.46 6.52 12.75
CA GLY A 192 6.07 7.76 12.07
C GLY A 192 4.71 7.72 11.37
N TYR A 193 4.12 6.52 11.20
CA TYR A 193 2.76 6.25 10.70
C TYR A 193 1.61 7.01 11.40
N HIS A 194 1.92 7.85 12.37
CA HIS A 194 1.05 8.40 13.40
C HIS A 194 0.33 9.73 13.13
N GLN A 195 0.47 10.41 11.99
CA GLN A 195 -0.33 11.63 11.76
C GLN A 195 -1.66 11.41 11.00
N ARG A 196 -2.06 10.15 10.71
CA ARG A 196 -3.36 9.86 10.08
C ARG A 196 -4.58 10.37 10.88
N VAL A 197 -4.47 10.50 12.20
CA VAL A 197 -5.66 10.46 13.06
C VAL A 197 -6.22 11.83 13.44
N ASN A 198 -5.44 12.91 13.33
CA ASN A 198 -5.94 14.22 13.75
C ASN A 198 -6.62 15.01 12.62
N HIS A 199 -6.47 14.64 11.34
CA HIS A 199 -7.02 15.46 10.25
C HIS A 199 -8.36 14.94 9.68
N ASP A 200 -8.54 13.62 9.56
CA ASP A 200 -9.78 13.04 8.98
C ASP A 200 -10.97 13.10 9.93
N MET A 201 -10.74 12.99 11.26
CA MET A 201 -11.80 13.27 12.24
C MET A 201 -12.19 14.75 12.22
N ASP A 202 -11.23 15.66 12.05
CA ASP A 202 -11.49 17.10 11.99
C ASP A 202 -12.29 17.47 10.73
N GLN A 203 -12.00 16.87 9.58
CA GLN A 203 -12.80 17.08 8.36
C GLN A 203 -14.21 16.50 8.49
N SER A 204 -14.38 15.36 9.16
CA SER A 204 -15.70 14.76 9.42
C SER A 204 -16.53 15.62 10.38
N LEU A 205 -15.91 16.15 11.45
CA LEU A 205 -16.54 17.07 12.41
C LEU A 205 -16.86 18.43 11.79
N GLN A 206 -15.98 18.97 10.95
CA GLN A 206 -16.23 20.23 10.23
C GLN A 206 -17.35 20.07 9.20
N THR A 207 -17.45 18.92 8.54
CA THR A 207 -18.55 18.63 7.61
C THR A 207 -19.89 18.47 8.36
N LEU A 208 -19.90 17.85 9.55
CA LEU A 208 -21.09 17.77 10.41
C LEU A 208 -21.49 19.12 11.01
N GLN A 209 -20.54 19.99 11.34
CA GLN A 209 -20.81 21.36 11.78
C GLN A 209 -21.33 22.25 10.63
N GLN A 210 -20.86 22.05 9.39
CA GLN A 210 -21.38 22.77 8.22
C GLN A 210 -22.75 22.24 7.73
N GLN A 211 -23.13 21.01 8.09
CA GLN A 211 -24.44 20.43 7.76
C GLN A 211 -25.54 20.70 8.82
N GLY A 212 -25.27 21.51 9.84
CA GLY A 212 -26.33 22.05 10.72
C GLY A 212 -26.97 21.04 11.67
N LEU A 213 -26.29 19.96 12.05
CA LEU A 213 -26.73 19.03 13.09
C LEU A 213 -26.12 19.40 14.45
N VAL A 214 -26.40 20.61 14.92
CA VAL A 214 -26.29 20.94 16.36
C VAL A 214 -27.65 20.65 16.98
N LEU A 215 -27.82 19.43 17.47
CA LEU A 215 -28.81 19.16 18.51
C LEU A 215 -28.27 19.76 19.81
N SER A 216 -28.79 20.93 20.16
CA SER A 216 -28.57 21.54 21.47
C SER A 216 -29.10 20.60 22.56
N ILE A 217 -28.21 20.22 23.48
CA ILE A 217 -28.56 19.86 24.86
C ILE A 217 -27.71 20.77 25.76
#